data_AF-A0A8J7YD74-F1
#
_entry.id   AF-A0A8J7YD74-F1
#
_cell.length_a   1.000
_cell.length_b   1.000
_cell.length_c   1.000
_cell.angle_alpha   90.00
_cell.angle_beta   90.00
_cell.angle_gamma   90.00
#
_symmetry.space_group_name_H-M   'P 1'
#
loop_
_entity.id
_entity.type
_entity.pdbx_description
1 polymer ?
#
loop_
_entity_poly.entity_id
_entity_poly.type
_entity_poly.pdbx_seq_one_letter_code
_entity_poly.pdbx_strand_id
1 'polypeptide(L)'
;MIEDGLRYQTQGDDWLERVLIGGVVGFLGVFVIPAFTFSGYMLEVMRRVMGGDRKNPPEWSDLDLVELTVDGLRYVVLTLVYGLAFTLVAGLPVFVFLLGGYGTDSGILVGFGLLIGGLLYLVGLLALAVVLPVATANFVAEDSISAGFDTTVLRDVVANGTMLKAIVFSVVINVVVQVVGSVLLFTLLGILLLPFVGFVGQSAVMYVWARGFADAYEEEYGRPPLDGPATSVEGGVGTTGFDAETGVDTDADEGHRY
;
A
#
# COMPACT_ATOMS: atom_id res chain seq x y z
N MET A 1 -9.43 2.64 12.04
CA MET A 1 -8.69 2.08 10.87
C MET A 1 -9.63 1.72 9.73
N ILE A 2 -10.54 0.75 9.87
CA ILE A 2 -11.45 0.36 8.76
C ILE A 2 -12.33 1.53 8.32
N GLU A 3 -13.04 2.16 9.27
CA GLU A 3 -13.89 3.31 8.97
C GLU A 3 -13.10 4.47 8.37
N ASP A 4 -11.95 4.80 8.96
CA ASP A 4 -11.05 5.85 8.44
C ASP A 4 -10.63 5.57 6.99
N GLY A 5 -10.24 4.32 6.68
CA GLY A 5 -9.84 3.91 5.35
C GLY A 5 -10.99 3.97 4.34
N LEU A 6 -12.18 3.49 4.69
CA LEU A 6 -13.36 3.55 3.83
C LEU A 6 -13.83 4.99 3.59
N ARG A 7 -13.65 5.87 4.59
CA ARG A 7 -14.00 7.28 4.46
C ARG A 7 -12.91 8.11 3.79
N TYR A 8 -11.67 7.62 3.71
CA TYR A 8 -10.51 8.38 3.23
C TYR A 8 -10.81 9.08 1.91
N GLN A 9 -11.20 8.33 0.87
CA GLN A 9 -11.52 8.86 -0.45
C GLN A 9 -12.77 9.75 -0.50
N THR A 10 -13.58 9.79 0.56
CA THR A 10 -14.78 10.63 0.67
C THR A 10 -14.58 11.88 1.56
N GLN A 11 -13.34 12.21 1.95
CA GLN A 11 -13.02 13.42 2.72
C GLN A 11 -12.75 14.62 1.81
N GLY A 12 -13.09 15.83 2.28
CA GLY A 12 -12.90 17.07 1.52
C GLY A 12 -14.02 17.35 0.51
N ASP A 13 -13.99 18.53 -0.10
CA ASP A 13 -15.07 19.03 -0.96
C ASP A 13 -15.05 18.34 -2.35
N ASP A 14 -13.87 18.02 -2.87
CA ASP A 14 -13.67 17.45 -4.22
C ASP A 14 -13.70 15.91 -4.26
N TRP A 15 -14.26 15.29 -3.23
CA TRP A 15 -14.30 13.83 -3.12
C TRP A 15 -15.06 13.16 -4.28
N LEU A 16 -16.11 13.81 -4.78
CA LEU A 16 -16.92 13.26 -5.86
C LEU A 16 -16.12 13.18 -7.15
N GLU A 17 -15.37 14.24 -7.49
CA GLU A 17 -14.48 14.25 -8.65
C GLU A 17 -13.41 13.16 -8.52
N ARG A 18 -12.78 13.05 -7.34
CA ARG A 18 -11.75 12.05 -7.08
C ARG A 18 -12.24 10.61 -7.25
N VAL A 19 -13.39 10.28 -6.66
CA VAL A 19 -14.00 8.95 -6.81
C VAL A 19 -14.46 8.73 -8.24
N LEU A 20 -14.99 9.75 -8.92
CA LEU A 20 -15.46 9.63 -10.30
C LEU A 20 -14.29 9.32 -11.24
N ILE A 21 -13.22 10.12 -11.20
CA ILE A 21 -12.02 9.91 -12.02
C ILE A 21 -11.37 8.59 -11.65
N GLY A 22 -11.21 8.28 -10.35
CA GLY A 22 -10.59 7.03 -9.91
C GLY A 22 -11.37 5.79 -10.30
N GLY A 23 -12.70 5.85 -10.25
CA GLY A 23 -13.58 4.80 -10.78
C GLY A 23 -13.45 4.65 -12.29
N VAL A 24 -13.44 5.75 -13.05
CA VAL A 24 -13.25 5.69 -14.51
C VAL A 24 -11.87 5.12 -14.88
N VAL A 25 -10.81 5.55 -14.21
CA VAL A 25 -9.45 5.00 -14.40
C VAL A 25 -9.42 3.51 -14.05
N GLY A 26 -10.04 3.11 -12.93
CA GLY A 26 -10.17 1.70 -12.53
C GLY A 26 -10.96 0.87 -13.55
N PHE A 27 -12.05 1.42 -14.10
CA PHE A 27 -12.82 0.79 -15.18
C PHE A 27 -11.99 0.63 -16.46
N LEU A 28 -11.23 1.67 -16.83
CA LEU A 28 -10.30 1.64 -17.95
C LEU A 28 -9.07 0.76 -17.68
N GLY A 29 -8.89 0.24 -16.45
CA GLY A 29 -7.83 -0.69 -16.07
C GLY A 29 -7.84 -2.03 -16.82
N VAL A 30 -8.87 -2.30 -17.63
CA VAL A 30 -8.82 -3.37 -18.65
C VAL A 30 -7.70 -3.13 -19.68
N PHE A 31 -7.30 -1.86 -19.87
CA PHE A 31 -6.17 -1.47 -20.69
C PHE A 31 -4.89 -1.38 -19.85
N VAL A 32 -3.76 -1.65 -20.50
CA VAL A 32 -2.44 -1.74 -19.85
C VAL A 32 -2.04 -0.44 -19.14
N ILE A 33 -2.16 0.71 -19.83
CA ILE A 33 -1.72 2.01 -19.27
C ILE A 33 -2.57 2.42 -18.04
N PRO A 34 -3.90 2.49 -18.12
CA PRO A 34 -4.72 2.84 -16.95
C PRO A 34 -4.56 1.88 -15.77
N ALA A 35 -4.27 0.59 -16.01
CA ALA A 35 -4.00 -0.36 -14.93
C ALA A 35 -2.76 0.04 -14.11
N PHE A 36 -1.69 0.46 -14.79
CA PHE A 36 -0.50 0.97 -14.11
C PHE A 36 -0.77 2.31 -13.43
N THR A 37 -1.47 3.24 -14.10
CA THR A 37 -1.85 4.53 -13.49
C THR A 37 -2.68 4.34 -12.22
N PHE A 38 -3.65 3.42 -12.23
CA PHE A 38 -4.45 3.06 -11.05
C PHE A 38 -3.57 2.51 -9.93
N SER A 39 -2.64 1.62 -10.27
CA SER A 39 -1.72 1.02 -9.29
C SER A 39 -0.83 2.09 -8.65
N GLY A 40 -0.27 3.01 -9.44
CA GLY A 40 0.50 4.14 -8.92
C GLY A 40 -0.32 5.06 -8.03
N TYR A 41 -1.60 5.30 -8.36
CA TYR A 41 -2.49 6.08 -7.47
C TYR A 41 -2.60 5.40 -6.10
N MET A 42 -2.73 4.07 -6.06
CA MET A 42 -2.75 3.36 -4.79
C MET A 42 -1.43 3.53 -4.03
N LEU A 43 -0.29 3.46 -4.70
CA LEU A 43 1.00 3.71 -4.05
C LEU A 43 1.12 5.13 -3.51
N GLU A 44 0.56 6.12 -4.19
CA GLU A 44 0.54 7.50 -3.71
C GLU A 44 -0.36 7.66 -2.48
N VAL A 45 -1.51 6.96 -2.42
CA VAL A 45 -2.31 6.85 -1.19
C VAL A 45 -1.46 6.28 -0.05
N MET A 46 -0.69 5.21 -0.32
CA MET A 46 0.18 4.61 0.68
C MET A 46 1.26 5.60 1.15
N ARG A 47 1.92 6.28 0.22
CA ARG A 47 2.98 7.27 0.46
C ARG A 47 2.48 8.39 1.38
N ARG A 48 1.35 9.01 1.06
CA ARG A 48 0.74 10.08 1.89
C ARG A 48 0.38 9.60 3.29
N VAL A 49 -0.24 8.43 3.40
CA VAL A 49 -0.68 7.90 4.70
C VAL A 49 0.50 7.50 5.58
N MET A 50 1.57 6.93 5.01
CA MET A 50 2.82 6.64 5.73
C MET A 50 3.54 7.93 6.14
N GLY A 51 3.49 8.97 5.30
CA GLY A 51 3.94 10.32 5.67
C GLY A 51 3.05 10.98 6.73
N GLY A 52 1.92 10.39 7.13
CA GLY A 52 1.04 10.96 8.17
C GLY A 52 -0.07 11.86 7.64
N ASP A 53 -0.17 12.07 6.33
CA ASP A 53 -1.31 12.74 5.70
C ASP A 53 -2.51 11.78 5.55
N ARG A 54 -3.22 11.61 6.66
CA ARG A 54 -4.34 10.67 6.82
C ARG A 54 -5.71 11.28 6.48
N LYS A 55 -5.76 12.56 6.12
CA LYS A 55 -7.00 13.30 5.89
C LYS A 55 -7.13 13.90 4.50
N ASN A 56 -6.03 14.06 3.77
CA ASN A 56 -6.04 14.64 2.43
C ASN A 56 -5.63 13.58 1.38
N PRO A 57 -6.60 12.87 0.78
CA PRO A 57 -6.31 11.91 -0.27
C PRO A 57 -5.72 12.58 -1.51
N PRO A 58 -4.95 11.84 -2.33
CA PRO A 58 -4.38 12.39 -3.56
C PRO A 58 -5.45 12.91 -4.53
N GLU A 59 -5.28 14.14 -4.99
CA GLU A 59 -6.14 14.80 -5.97
C GLU A 59 -5.57 14.61 -7.37
N TRP A 60 -6.41 14.26 -8.35
CA TRP A 60 -5.94 13.94 -9.71
C TRP A 60 -5.32 15.12 -10.44
N SER A 61 -5.70 16.36 -10.09
CA SER A 61 -5.15 17.60 -10.67
C SER A 61 -3.69 17.82 -10.34
N ASP A 62 -3.24 17.32 -9.19
CA ASP A 62 -1.93 17.62 -8.62
C ASP A 62 -0.91 16.52 -8.91
N LEU A 63 -1.36 15.40 -9.49
CA LEU A 63 -0.54 14.22 -9.74
C LEU A 63 0.07 14.25 -11.14
N ASP A 64 1.36 13.92 -11.22
CA ASP A 64 1.99 13.58 -12.49
C ASP A 64 1.57 12.16 -12.91
N LEU A 65 0.70 12.07 -13.91
CA LEU A 65 0.20 10.80 -14.43
C LEU A 65 1.30 9.89 -15.00
N VAL A 66 2.39 10.47 -15.52
CA VAL A 66 3.52 9.69 -16.05
C VAL A 66 4.26 9.04 -14.91
N GLU A 67 4.58 9.80 -13.86
CA GLU A 67 5.21 9.28 -12.64
C GLU A 67 4.35 8.19 -12.00
N LEU A 68 3.04 8.43 -11.88
CA LEU A 68 2.08 7.47 -11.36
C LEU A 68 2.08 6.16 -12.16
N THR A 69 2.13 6.27 -13.48
CA THR A 69 2.17 5.10 -14.37
C THR A 69 3.50 4.34 -14.23
N VAL A 70 4.62 5.04 -14.06
CA VAL A 70 5.94 4.43 -13.83
C VAL A 70 5.97 3.72 -12.47
N ASP A 71 5.47 4.34 -11.42
CA ASP A 71 5.35 3.74 -10.08
C ASP A 71 4.48 2.49 -10.10
N GLY A 72 3.34 2.54 -10.79
CA GLY A 72 2.48 1.38 -11.02
C GLY A 72 3.17 0.25 -11.78
N LEU A 73 3.99 0.57 -12.78
CA LEU A 73 4.80 -0.43 -13.48
C LEU A 73 5.84 -1.07 -12.56
N ARG A 74 6.55 -0.27 -11.75
CA ARG A 74 7.52 -0.77 -10.74
C ARG A 74 6.83 -1.71 -9.75
N TYR A 75 5.61 -1.38 -9.32
CA TYR A 75 4.80 -2.23 -8.47
C TYR A 75 4.39 -3.55 -9.12
N VAL A 76 4.02 -3.52 -10.39
CA VAL A 76 3.71 -4.76 -11.12
C VAL A 76 4.96 -5.63 -11.26
N VAL A 77 6.14 -5.05 -11.50
CA VAL A 77 7.39 -5.82 -11.48
C VAL A 77 7.64 -6.47 -10.11
N LEU A 78 7.48 -5.70 -9.02
CA LEU A 78 7.61 -6.21 -7.64
C LEU A 78 6.67 -7.40 -7.39
N THR A 79 5.37 -7.23 -7.66
CA THR A 79 4.36 -8.27 -7.44
C THR A 79 4.55 -9.48 -8.35
N LEU A 80 5.03 -9.29 -9.59
CA LEU A 80 5.37 -10.39 -10.50
C LEU A 80 6.54 -11.23 -9.97
N VAL A 81 7.58 -10.60 -9.42
CA VAL A 81 8.72 -11.34 -8.84
C VAL A 81 8.26 -12.17 -7.64
N TYR A 82 7.43 -11.61 -6.75
CA TYR A 82 6.83 -12.35 -5.65
C TYR A 82 5.90 -13.48 -6.12
N GLY A 83 5.04 -13.20 -7.10
CA GLY A 83 4.13 -14.19 -7.67
C GLY A 83 4.87 -15.32 -8.37
N LEU A 84 5.97 -15.02 -9.06
CA LEU A 84 6.84 -16.02 -9.68
C LEU A 84 7.53 -16.87 -8.61
N ALA A 85 8.11 -16.26 -7.58
CA ALA A 85 8.72 -16.99 -6.47
C ALA A 85 7.72 -17.92 -5.79
N PHE A 86 6.51 -17.44 -5.48
CA PHE A 86 5.43 -18.25 -4.93
C PHE A 86 5.04 -19.41 -5.87
N THR A 87 4.90 -19.13 -7.17
CA THR A 87 4.57 -20.16 -8.16
C THR A 87 5.65 -21.24 -8.23
N LEU A 88 6.92 -20.87 -8.18
CA LEU A 88 8.03 -21.84 -8.23
C LEU A 88 8.16 -22.65 -6.93
N VAL A 89 7.98 -22.02 -5.77
CA VAL A 89 8.21 -22.66 -4.47
C VAL A 89 6.99 -23.47 -4.00
N ALA A 90 5.78 -22.93 -4.16
CA ALA A 90 4.55 -23.55 -3.68
C ALA A 90 3.69 -24.14 -4.80
N GLY A 91 3.60 -23.46 -5.95
CA GLY A 91 2.73 -23.89 -7.05
C GLY A 91 3.27 -25.10 -7.83
N LEU A 92 4.55 -25.04 -8.23
CA LEU A 92 5.17 -26.03 -9.12
C LEU A 92 5.26 -27.42 -8.47
N PRO A 93 5.65 -27.59 -7.19
CA PRO A 93 5.66 -28.91 -6.56
C PRO A 93 4.26 -29.53 -6.49
N VAL A 94 3.24 -28.73 -6.18
CA VAL A 94 1.84 -29.18 -6.15
C VAL A 94 1.39 -29.59 -7.55
N PHE A 95 1.73 -28.81 -8.57
CA PHE A 95 1.42 -29.11 -9.96
C PHE A 95 2.11 -30.39 -10.47
N VAL A 96 3.39 -30.59 -10.18
CA VAL A 96 4.14 -31.82 -10.55
C VAL A 96 3.54 -33.03 -9.82
N PHE A 97 3.20 -32.88 -8.54
CA PHE A 97 2.56 -33.94 -7.78
C PHE A 97 1.19 -34.33 -8.37
N LEU A 98 0.37 -33.33 -8.73
CA LEU A 98 -0.92 -33.54 -9.40
C LEU A 98 -0.75 -34.35 -10.68
N LEU A 99 0.18 -33.96 -11.56
CA LEU A 99 0.44 -34.67 -12.82
C LEU A 99 0.92 -36.12 -12.60
N GLY A 100 1.78 -36.35 -11.61
CA GLY A 100 2.28 -37.69 -11.28
C GLY A 100 1.20 -38.61 -10.67
N GLY A 101 0.28 -38.05 -9.88
CA GLY A 101 -0.81 -38.80 -9.23
C GLY A 101 -1.81 -39.43 -10.22
N TYR A 102 -2.05 -38.79 -11.37
CA TYR A 102 -2.91 -39.33 -12.43
C TYR A 102 -2.43 -40.67 -13.00
N GLY A 103 -1.14 -41.00 -12.86
CA GLY A 103 -0.57 -42.27 -13.33
C GLY A 103 -0.64 -43.42 -12.32
N THR A 104 -1.26 -43.22 -11.15
CA THR A 104 -1.28 -44.21 -10.06
C THR A 104 -2.68 -44.75 -9.79
N ASP A 105 -2.82 -46.06 -9.63
CA ASP A 105 -4.11 -46.70 -9.27
C ASP A 105 -4.49 -46.54 -7.78
N SER A 106 -3.65 -45.87 -7.00
CA SER A 106 -3.80 -45.70 -5.55
C SER A 106 -4.44 -44.36 -5.21
N GLY A 107 -5.76 -44.28 -5.29
CA GLY A 107 -6.53 -43.06 -4.97
C GLY A 107 -6.26 -42.49 -3.56
N ILE A 108 -5.85 -43.34 -2.60
CA ILE A 108 -5.46 -42.90 -1.25
C ILE A 108 -4.17 -42.07 -1.27
N LEU A 109 -3.15 -42.48 -2.04
CA LEU A 109 -1.88 -41.75 -2.14
C LEU A 109 -2.06 -40.40 -2.83
N VAL A 110 -2.89 -40.36 -3.88
CA VAL A 110 -3.29 -39.12 -4.56
C VAL A 110 -4.02 -38.20 -3.58
N GLY A 111 -4.97 -38.73 -2.80
CA GLY A 111 -5.71 -37.97 -1.80
C GLY A 111 -4.82 -37.35 -0.72
N PHE A 112 -3.86 -38.11 -0.17
CA PHE A 112 -2.93 -37.58 0.85
C PHE A 112 -2.02 -36.49 0.30
N GLY A 113 -1.46 -36.66 -0.89
CA GLY A 113 -0.58 -35.63 -1.43
C GLY A 113 -1.33 -34.40 -1.96
N LEU A 114 -2.59 -34.53 -2.36
CA LEU A 114 -3.49 -33.39 -2.57
C LEU A 114 -3.68 -32.58 -1.28
N LEU A 115 -3.92 -33.26 -0.17
CA LEU A 115 -4.11 -32.62 1.13
C LEU A 115 -2.83 -31.92 1.60
N ILE A 116 -1.68 -32.59 1.52
CA ILE A 116 -0.39 -32.00 1.90
C ILE A 116 -0.02 -30.86 0.95
N GLY A 117 -0.13 -31.06 -0.36
CA GLY A 117 0.17 -30.05 -1.37
C GLY A 117 -0.75 -28.84 -1.23
N GLY A 118 -2.05 -29.05 -1.03
CA GLY A 118 -3.01 -27.99 -0.77
C GLY A 118 -2.71 -27.23 0.51
N LEU A 119 -2.30 -27.91 1.59
CA LEU A 119 -1.91 -27.26 2.84
C LEU A 119 -0.62 -26.43 2.67
N LEU A 120 0.39 -26.96 1.98
CA LEU A 120 1.63 -26.22 1.69
C LEU A 120 1.36 -24.99 0.81
N TYR A 121 0.50 -25.14 -0.20
CA TYR A 121 0.05 -24.04 -1.05
C TYR A 121 -0.69 -22.97 -0.24
N LEU A 122 -1.58 -23.39 0.65
CA LEU A 122 -2.29 -22.49 1.57
C LEU A 122 -1.32 -21.74 2.49
N VAL A 123 -0.33 -22.44 3.07
CA VAL A 123 0.72 -21.80 3.89
C VAL A 123 1.50 -20.78 3.06
N GLY A 124 1.86 -21.11 1.83
CA GLY A 124 2.52 -20.16 0.93
C GLY A 124 1.65 -18.95 0.57
N LEU A 125 0.35 -19.15 0.35
CA LEU A 125 -0.61 -18.06 0.11
C LEU A 125 -0.71 -17.14 1.32
N LEU A 126 -0.79 -17.71 2.53
CA LEU A 126 -0.81 -16.94 3.76
C LEU A 126 0.50 -16.18 3.95
N ALA A 127 1.66 -16.80 3.68
CA ALA A 127 2.94 -16.11 3.72
C ALA A 127 2.96 -14.93 2.74
N LEU A 128 2.48 -15.11 1.51
CA LEU A 128 2.40 -14.05 0.51
C LEU A 128 1.44 -12.92 0.94
N ALA A 129 0.30 -13.27 1.54
CA ALA A 129 -0.69 -12.32 2.01
C ALA A 129 -0.17 -11.40 3.13
N VAL A 130 0.81 -11.87 3.93
CA VAL A 130 1.43 -11.07 4.99
C VAL A 130 2.68 -10.35 4.50
N VAL A 131 3.46 -10.95 3.60
CA VAL A 131 4.69 -10.36 3.05
C VAL A 131 4.41 -9.24 2.05
N LEU A 132 3.44 -9.39 1.15
CA LEU A 132 3.18 -8.40 0.10
C LEU A 132 2.86 -6.99 0.62
N PRO A 133 2.00 -6.82 1.65
CA PRO A 133 1.74 -5.50 2.21
C PRO A 133 3.00 -4.81 2.74
N VAL A 134 3.86 -5.56 3.45
CA VAL A 134 5.14 -5.04 4.00
C VAL A 134 6.11 -4.70 2.87
N ALA A 135 6.25 -5.59 1.88
CA ALA A 135 7.10 -5.38 0.71
C ALA A 135 6.66 -4.14 -0.09
N THR A 136 5.35 -3.96 -0.27
CA THR A 136 4.79 -2.80 -0.98
C THR A 136 5.06 -1.52 -0.21
N ALA A 137 4.83 -1.53 1.10
CA ALA A 137 5.05 -0.35 1.95
C ALA A 137 6.53 0.05 2.00
N ASN A 138 7.45 -0.91 2.16
CA ASN A 138 8.88 -0.61 2.16
C ASN A 138 9.38 -0.15 0.78
N PHE A 139 8.83 -0.70 -0.31
CA PHE A 139 9.07 -0.21 -1.66
C PHE A 139 8.68 1.26 -1.82
N VAL A 140 7.51 1.65 -1.28
CA VAL A 140 7.04 3.04 -1.33
C VAL A 140 7.86 3.95 -0.41
N ALA A 141 8.26 3.48 0.77
CA ALA A 141 9.03 4.25 1.74
C ALA A 141 10.42 4.63 1.22
N GLU A 142 11.11 3.68 0.56
CA GLU A 142 12.48 3.86 0.08
C GLU A 142 12.57 4.22 -1.41
N ASP A 143 11.42 4.39 -2.08
CA ASP A 143 11.28 4.65 -3.52
C ASP A 143 12.15 3.72 -4.42
N SER A 144 12.25 2.44 -4.03
CA SER A 144 13.14 1.48 -4.71
C SER A 144 12.58 0.06 -4.71
N ILE A 145 12.54 -0.57 -5.89
CA ILE A 145 12.07 -1.95 -6.05
C ILE A 145 12.86 -2.92 -5.16
N SER A 146 14.17 -2.70 -4.99
CA SER A 146 15.01 -3.58 -4.16
C SER A 146 14.62 -3.52 -2.69
N ALA A 147 14.12 -2.39 -2.19
CA ALA A 147 13.68 -2.23 -0.81
C ALA A 147 12.46 -3.11 -0.50
N GLY A 148 11.61 -3.39 -1.49
CA GLY A 148 10.51 -4.34 -1.33
C GLY A 148 10.98 -5.75 -0.96
N PHE A 149 12.25 -6.10 -1.22
CA PHE A 149 12.86 -7.39 -0.89
C PHE A 149 13.80 -7.35 0.32
N ASP A 150 13.81 -6.25 1.08
CA ASP A 150 14.66 -6.15 2.27
C ASP A 150 14.23 -7.17 3.32
N THR A 151 15.03 -8.24 3.46
CA THR A 151 14.69 -9.34 4.36
C THR A 151 14.68 -8.95 5.83
N THR A 152 15.35 -7.87 6.19
CA THR A 152 15.40 -7.35 7.57
C THR A 152 14.05 -6.74 7.89
N VAL A 153 13.63 -5.73 7.12
CA VAL A 153 12.32 -5.07 7.30
C VAL A 153 11.18 -6.07 7.17
N LEU A 154 11.27 -6.98 6.21
CA LEU A 154 10.26 -8.03 6.06
C LEU A 154 10.16 -8.88 7.33
N ARG A 155 11.26 -9.36 7.91
CA ARG A 155 11.19 -10.24 9.09
C ARG A 155 10.71 -9.51 10.34
N ASP A 156 11.15 -8.28 10.52
CA ASP A 156 10.86 -7.52 11.73
C ASP A 156 9.40 -7.04 11.73
N VAL A 157 8.92 -6.53 10.59
CA VAL A 157 7.58 -5.92 10.49
C VAL A 157 6.48 -6.96 10.20
N VAL A 158 6.75 -8.04 9.46
CA VAL A 158 5.72 -9.04 9.10
C VAL A 158 5.13 -9.76 10.32
N ALA A 159 5.93 -9.92 11.39
CA ALA A 159 5.54 -10.57 12.63
C ALA A 159 5.00 -9.58 13.68
N ASN A 160 5.10 -8.27 13.42
CA ASN A 160 4.63 -7.25 14.34
C ASN A 160 3.09 -7.31 14.48
N GLY A 161 2.61 -7.30 15.72
CA GLY A 161 1.18 -7.43 16.03
C GLY A 161 0.31 -6.29 15.49
N THR A 162 0.86 -5.07 15.37
CA THR A 162 0.19 -3.91 14.77
C THR A 162 0.03 -4.09 13.26
N MET A 163 1.07 -4.56 12.56
CA MET A 163 0.99 -4.86 11.13
C MET A 163 0.01 -6.01 10.83
N LEU A 164 0.06 -7.09 11.63
CA LEU A 164 -0.87 -8.22 11.49
C LEU A 164 -2.34 -7.80 11.65
N LYS A 165 -2.64 -6.89 12.60
CA LYS A 165 -3.99 -6.32 12.75
C LYS A 165 -4.42 -5.54 11.51
N ALA A 166 -3.52 -4.75 10.93
CA ALA A 166 -3.80 -4.02 9.70
C ALA A 166 -4.11 -4.95 8.52
N ILE A 167 -3.35 -6.04 8.38
CA ILE A 167 -3.61 -7.07 7.37
C ILE A 167 -4.99 -7.71 7.60
N VAL A 168 -5.34 -8.08 8.83
CA VAL A 168 -6.69 -8.62 9.14
C VAL A 168 -7.79 -7.63 8.78
N PHE A 169 -7.62 -6.34 9.13
CA PHE A 169 -8.59 -5.30 8.77
C PHE A 169 -8.71 -5.09 7.26
N SER A 170 -7.61 -5.22 6.52
CA SER A 170 -7.64 -5.16 5.05
C SER A 170 -8.43 -6.32 4.44
N VAL A 171 -8.35 -7.52 5.02
CA VAL A 171 -9.18 -8.67 4.62
C VAL A 171 -10.65 -8.38 4.89
N VAL A 172 -10.99 -7.79 6.03
CA VAL A 172 -12.37 -7.37 6.35
C VAL A 172 -12.88 -6.35 5.31
N ILE A 173 -12.09 -5.35 4.95
CA ILE A 173 -12.44 -4.39 3.90
C ILE A 173 -12.68 -5.11 2.57
N ASN A 174 -11.79 -6.03 2.18
CA ASN A 174 -11.92 -6.78 0.95
C ASN A 174 -13.23 -7.59 0.93
N VAL A 175 -13.56 -8.28 2.03
CA VAL A 175 -14.83 -9.01 2.18
C VAL A 175 -16.03 -8.07 2.04
N VAL A 176 -16.01 -6.91 2.69
CA VAL A 176 -17.10 -5.90 2.58
C VAL A 176 -17.27 -5.45 1.13
N VAL A 177 -16.17 -5.12 0.45
CA VAL A 177 -16.17 -4.71 -0.96
C VAL A 177 -16.74 -5.82 -1.84
N GLN A 178 -16.39 -7.08 -1.61
CA GLN A 178 -16.90 -8.22 -2.37
C GLN A 178 -18.38 -8.47 -2.13
N VAL A 179 -18.85 -8.32 -0.89
CA VAL A 179 -20.28 -8.43 -0.55
C VAL A 179 -21.07 -7.32 -1.23
N VAL A 180 -20.62 -6.08 -1.12
CA VAL A 180 -21.25 -4.93 -1.80
C VAL A 180 -21.25 -5.13 -3.31
N GLY A 181 -20.11 -5.53 -3.89
CA GLY A 181 -19.98 -5.83 -5.31
C GLY A 181 -20.95 -6.92 -5.77
N SER A 182 -21.08 -8.00 -4.99
CA SER A 182 -22.01 -9.10 -5.29
C SER A 182 -23.48 -8.64 -5.29
N VAL A 183 -23.86 -7.72 -4.38
CA VAL A 183 -25.20 -7.14 -4.36
C VAL A 183 -25.43 -6.21 -5.56
N LEU A 184 -24.42 -5.43 -5.95
CA LEU A 184 -24.52 -4.51 -7.08
C LEU A 184 -24.74 -5.24 -8.42
N LEU A 185 -24.26 -6.48 -8.55
CA LEU A 185 -24.45 -7.30 -9.76
C LEU A 185 -25.93 -7.59 -10.09
N PHE A 186 -26.85 -7.48 -9.14
CA PHE A 186 -28.28 -7.71 -9.39
C PHE A 186 -28.97 -6.61 -10.21
N THR A 187 -28.30 -5.48 -10.48
CA THR A 187 -28.91 -4.34 -11.21
C THR A 187 -27.95 -3.77 -12.25
N LEU A 188 -28.48 -3.26 -13.36
CA LEU A 188 -27.66 -2.60 -14.39
C LEU A 188 -26.94 -1.35 -13.84
N LEU A 189 -27.62 -0.56 -13.01
CA LEU A 189 -27.01 0.58 -12.33
C LEU A 189 -25.93 0.15 -11.34
N GLY A 190 -26.14 -0.95 -10.61
CA GLY A 190 -25.15 -1.46 -9.68
C GLY A 190 -23.88 -1.95 -10.38
N ILE A 191 -24.00 -2.62 -11.52
CA ILE A 191 -22.83 -3.01 -12.34
C ILE A 191 -21.99 -1.78 -12.71
N LEU A 192 -22.64 -0.67 -13.08
CA LEU A 192 -21.94 0.59 -13.38
C LEU A 192 -21.22 1.19 -12.15
N LEU A 193 -21.69 0.91 -10.93
CA LEU A 193 -21.08 1.40 -9.69
C LEU A 193 -19.88 0.58 -9.21
N LEU A 194 -19.67 -0.64 -9.72
CA LEU A 194 -18.57 -1.53 -9.33
C LEU A 194 -17.17 -0.88 -9.37
N PRO A 195 -16.75 -0.19 -10.45
CA PRO A 195 -15.42 0.40 -10.48
C PRO A 195 -15.22 1.49 -9.42
N PHE A 196 -16.27 2.23 -9.06
CA PHE A 196 -16.21 3.28 -8.02
C PHE A 196 -16.10 2.68 -6.62
N VAL A 197 -16.86 1.61 -6.34
CA VAL A 197 -16.73 0.84 -5.08
C VAL A 197 -15.37 0.16 -5.00
N GLY A 198 -14.89 -0.39 -6.12
CA GLY A 198 -13.55 -0.96 -6.23
C GLY A 198 -12.47 0.06 -5.91
N PHE A 199 -12.54 1.26 -6.48
CA PHE A 199 -11.58 2.34 -6.20
C PHE A 199 -11.54 2.72 -4.72
N VAL A 200 -12.69 2.99 -4.10
CA VAL A 200 -12.77 3.32 -2.66
C VAL A 200 -12.27 2.15 -1.80
N GLY A 201 -12.66 0.92 -2.14
CA GLY A 201 -12.25 -0.28 -1.44
C GLY A 201 -10.75 -0.54 -1.48
N GLN A 202 -10.14 -0.44 -2.66
CA GLN A 202 -8.70 -0.63 -2.84
C GLN A 202 -7.91 0.48 -2.14
N SER A 203 -8.36 1.73 -2.23
CA SER A 203 -7.72 2.82 -1.48
C SER A 203 -7.82 2.61 0.03
N ALA A 204 -8.94 2.09 0.54
CA ALA A 204 -9.10 1.78 1.95
C ALA A 204 -8.15 0.66 2.42
N VAL A 205 -7.95 -0.38 1.61
CA VAL A 205 -6.94 -1.43 1.86
C VAL A 205 -5.56 -0.80 1.97
N MET A 206 -5.20 0.05 1.01
CA MET A 206 -3.91 0.70 0.92
C MET A 206 -3.65 1.66 2.10
N TYR A 207 -4.66 2.42 2.50
CA TYR A 207 -4.64 3.25 3.71
C TYR A 207 -4.37 2.42 4.97
N VAL A 208 -5.05 1.28 5.12
CA VAL A 208 -4.87 0.41 6.30
C VAL A 208 -3.49 -0.21 6.32
N TRP A 209 -2.98 -0.68 5.17
CA TRP A 209 -1.62 -1.20 5.05
C TRP A 209 -0.57 -0.14 5.38
N ALA A 210 -0.69 1.05 4.80
CA ALA A 210 0.21 2.18 5.02
C ALA A 210 0.29 2.55 6.50
N ARG A 211 -0.86 2.70 7.16
CA ARG A 211 -0.91 3.03 8.60
C ARG A 211 -0.35 1.91 9.45
N GLY A 212 -0.72 0.66 9.17
CA GLY A 212 -0.22 -0.50 9.90
C GLY A 212 1.29 -0.67 9.79
N PHE A 213 1.84 -0.46 8.58
CA PHE A 213 3.27 -0.50 8.35
C PHE A 213 3.99 0.65 9.05
N ALA A 214 3.50 1.89 8.92
CA ALA A 214 4.12 3.04 9.57
C ALA A 214 4.17 2.89 11.10
N ASP A 215 3.05 2.50 11.71
CA ASP A 215 2.98 2.29 13.17
C ASP A 215 3.91 1.14 13.61
N ALA A 216 3.94 0.01 12.86
CA ALA A 216 4.82 -1.13 13.17
C ALA A 216 6.31 -0.84 12.94
N TYR A 217 6.64 -0.05 11.90
CA TYR A 217 8.00 0.36 11.60
C TYR A 217 8.55 1.30 12.67
N GLU A 218 7.72 2.23 13.17
CA GLU A 218 8.09 3.11 14.28
C GLU A 218 8.31 2.33 15.58
N GLU A 219 7.47 1.33 15.88
CA GLU A 219 7.66 0.44 17.03
C GLU A 219 8.99 -0.32 16.99
N GLU A 220 9.42 -0.77 15.80
CA GLU A 220 10.62 -1.59 15.63
C GLU A 220 11.90 -0.76 15.51
N TYR A 221 11.86 0.35 14.76
CA TYR A 221 13.04 1.15 14.41
C TYR A 221 13.11 2.50 15.14
N GLY A 222 12.09 2.86 15.93
CA GLY A 222 12.06 4.09 16.73
C GLY A 222 11.92 5.38 15.92
N ARG A 223 11.53 5.28 14.65
CA ARG A 223 11.33 6.41 13.73
C ARG A 223 10.26 6.07 12.68
N PRO A 224 9.54 7.07 12.14
CA PRO A 224 8.61 6.83 11.04
C PRO A 224 9.36 6.40 9.77
N PRO A 225 8.71 5.65 8.85
CA PRO A 225 9.33 5.20 7.60
C PRO A 225 9.51 6.35 6.58
N LEU A 226 8.70 7.39 6.68
CA LEU A 226 8.79 8.60 5.87
C LEU A 226 8.83 9.80 6.81
N ASP A 227 9.63 10.81 6.46
CA ASP A 227 9.55 12.10 7.13
C ASP A 227 8.16 12.68 6.88
N GLY A 228 7.45 13.04 7.94
CA GLY A 228 6.09 13.58 7.80
C GLY A 228 6.09 14.86 6.97
N PRO A 229 4.92 15.30 6.43
CA PRO A 229 4.83 16.60 5.80
C PRO A 229 5.39 17.58 6.81
N ALA A 230 6.40 18.36 6.43
CA ALA A 230 7.11 19.25 7.32
C ALA A 230 6.08 20.08 8.06
N THR A 231 5.71 19.65 9.28
CA THR A 231 5.06 20.50 10.23
C THR A 231 6.17 21.47 10.53
N SER A 232 6.10 22.63 9.89
CA SER A 232 6.86 23.81 10.27
C SER A 232 7.02 23.75 11.77
N VAL A 233 8.28 23.65 12.20
CA VAL A 233 8.67 23.56 13.60
C VAL A 233 8.09 24.80 14.31
N GLU A 234 6.84 24.69 14.78
CA GLU A 234 6.27 25.57 15.79
C GLU A 234 6.89 25.13 17.11
N GLY A 235 8.11 25.57 17.37
CA GLY A 235 8.82 25.16 18.57
C GLY A 235 10.30 25.44 18.55
N GLY A 236 10.69 26.63 18.09
CA GLY A 236 12.09 27.02 18.07
C GLY A 236 12.27 28.44 17.55
N VAL A 237 11.59 29.42 18.15
CA VAL A 237 12.04 30.80 18.07
C VAL A 237 13.39 30.87 18.79
N GLY A 238 14.46 30.55 18.05
CA GLY A 238 15.78 31.05 18.36
C GLY A 238 15.69 32.55 18.20
N THR A 239 15.58 33.25 19.33
CA THR A 239 15.66 34.70 19.40
C THR A 239 17.03 35.14 18.90
N THR A 240 17.18 35.35 17.59
CA THR A 240 18.22 36.24 17.07
C THR A 240 17.75 37.66 17.36
N GLY A 241 18.45 38.30 18.30
CA GLY A 241 18.05 39.54 18.95
C GLY A 241 17.79 40.66 17.96
N PHE A 242 16.59 41.21 18.03
CA PHE A 242 16.31 42.58 17.64
C PHE A 242 15.50 43.20 18.77
N ASP A 243 16.20 43.85 19.69
CA ASP A 243 15.57 44.58 20.79
C ASP A 243 14.99 45.89 20.24
N ALA A 244 13.68 45.87 19.96
CA ALA A 244 12.95 47.00 19.41
C ALA A 244 12.86 48.24 20.34
N GLU A 245 13.38 48.15 21.58
CA GLU A 245 13.39 49.26 22.53
C GLU A 245 14.67 50.10 22.54
N THR A 246 15.79 49.65 21.95
CA THR A 246 17.06 50.40 22.00
C THR A 246 17.63 50.81 20.65
N GLY A 247 17.11 50.27 19.53
CA GLY A 247 17.48 50.71 18.17
C GLY A 247 18.98 50.56 17.84
N VAL A 248 19.67 49.63 18.49
CA VAL A 248 21.08 49.33 18.23
C VAL A 248 21.18 48.00 17.47
N ASP A 249 21.69 48.06 16.24
CA ASP A 249 22.09 46.92 15.43
C ASP A 249 23.47 46.43 15.92
N THR A 250 23.57 45.20 16.43
CA THR A 250 24.82 44.65 16.97
C THR A 250 25.69 43.93 15.94
N ASP A 251 25.32 43.89 14.65
CA ASP A 251 26.07 43.16 13.62
C ASP A 251 26.96 44.04 12.71
N ALA A 252 27.31 45.24 13.17
CA ALA A 252 28.15 46.18 12.42
C ALA A 252 29.57 46.35 13.00
N ASP A 253 30.29 45.27 13.33
CA ASP A 253 31.76 45.36 13.42
C ASP A 253 32.48 44.00 13.37
N GLU A 254 32.55 43.34 12.20
CA GLU A 254 33.72 42.49 11.88
C GLU A 254 34.15 42.70 10.43
N GLY A 255 34.68 43.90 10.18
CA GLY A 255 35.52 44.18 9.01
C GLY A 255 36.99 43.89 9.31
N HIS A 256 37.58 42.99 8.50
CA HIS A 256 38.98 42.99 8.07
C HIS A 256 40.08 43.41 9.07
N ARG A 257 40.86 42.44 9.58
CA ARG A 257 42.32 42.60 9.82
C ARG A 257 43.10 41.28 9.62
N TYR A 258 43.97 41.31 8.61
CA TYR A 258 45.19 40.51 8.33
C TYR A 258 45.12 38.97 8.33
#